data_AF-A0A850NNZ8-F1
#
_entry.id   AF-A0A850NNZ8-F1
#
_cell.length_a   1.000
_cell.length_b   1.000
_cell.length_c   1.000
_cell.angle_alpha   90.00
_cell.angle_beta   90.00
_cell.angle_gamma   90.00
#
_symmetry.space_group_name_H-M   'P 1'
#
loop_
_entity.id
_entity.type
_entity.pdbx_description
1 polymer ?
#
loop_
_entity_poly.entity_id
_entity_poly.type
_entity_poly.pdbx_seq_one_letter_code
_entity_poly.pdbx_strand_id
1 'polypeptide(L)'
;MKDPLLSLLRLRKQAMDDARRMVAESLDAHHVAQHRLHLAEENLERETRAASALDAGDGAVEAFARWLHIGQAEITRCRDTEREAGGAVDRARAALGLARAAVEVVERLIASRAEAEARQAIRREQAQIDELRRRAL
;
A
#
# COMPACT_ATOMS: atom_id res chain seq x y z
N MET A 1 -6.48 -32.42 -14.28
CA MET A 1 -6.69 -31.06 -14.80
C MET A 1 -6.68 -30.10 -13.60
N LYS A 2 -5.77 -29.12 -13.53
CA LYS A 2 -5.68 -28.19 -12.39
C LYS A 2 -6.96 -27.35 -12.31
N ASP A 3 -7.54 -27.18 -11.12
CA ASP A 3 -8.73 -26.34 -10.94
C ASP A 3 -8.41 -24.86 -11.26
N PRO A 4 -9.07 -24.26 -12.28
CA PRO A 4 -8.83 -22.88 -12.67
C PRO A 4 -9.06 -21.88 -11.53
N LEU A 5 -10.04 -22.11 -10.64
CA LEU A 5 -10.32 -21.19 -9.53
C LEU A 5 -9.22 -21.22 -8.47
N LEU A 6 -8.66 -22.40 -8.18
CA LEU A 6 -7.51 -22.52 -7.27
C LEU A 6 -6.26 -21.86 -7.86
N SER A 7 -6.08 -21.94 -9.17
CA SER A 7 -4.97 -21.28 -9.86
C SER A 7 -5.13 -19.76 -9.83
N LEU A 8 -6.35 -19.26 -10.06
CA LEU A 8 -6.68 -17.84 -9.92
C LEU A 8 -6.49 -17.34 -8.49
N LEU A 9 -6.89 -18.12 -7.48
CA LEU A 9 -6.71 -17.76 -6.08
C LEU A 9 -5.23 -17.58 -5.73
N ARG A 10 -4.37 -18.49 -6.18
CA ARG A 10 -2.91 -18.38 -5.99
C ARG A 10 -2.36 -17.10 -6.63
N LEU A 11 -2.78 -16.79 -7.86
CA LEU A 11 -2.38 -15.56 -8.54
C LEU A 11 -2.82 -14.31 -7.77
N ARG A 12 -4.06 -14.29 -7.24
CA ARG A 12 -4.56 -13.16 -6.45
C ARG A 12 -3.84 -13.01 -5.12
N LYS A 13 -3.50 -14.11 -4.45
CA LYS A 13 -2.69 -14.08 -3.23
C LYS A 13 -1.29 -13.53 -3.49
N GLN A 14 -0.65 -13.95 -4.59
CA GLN A 14 0.63 -13.37 -5.01
C GLN A 14 0.52 -11.86 -5.24
N ALA A 15 -0.49 -11.41 -5.99
CA ALA A 15 -0.70 -9.98 -6.24
C ALA A 15 -0.96 -9.18 -4.94
N MET A 16 -1.64 -9.78 -3.95
CA MET A 16 -1.82 -9.18 -2.63
C MET A 16 -0.49 -9.05 -1.89
N ASP A 17 0.36 -10.07 -1.94
CA ASP A 17 1.68 -10.03 -1.30
C ASP A 17 2.61 -9.03 -1.98
N ASP A 18 2.52 -8.88 -3.31
CA ASP A 18 3.22 -7.83 -4.06
C ASP A 18 2.74 -6.43 -3.62
N ALA A 19 1.43 -6.22 -3.50
CA ALA A 19 0.87 -4.96 -3.01
C ALA A 19 1.27 -4.66 -1.55
N ARG A 20 1.42 -5.67 -0.69
CA ARG A 20 1.95 -5.49 0.68
C ARG A 20 3.39 -5.00 0.66
N ARG A 21 4.24 -5.58 -0.21
CA ARG A 21 5.62 -5.13 -0.38
C ARG A 21 5.69 -3.69 -0.87
N MET A 22 4.87 -3.33 -1.85
CA MET A 22 4.78 -1.94 -2.33
C MET A 22 4.39 -0.95 -1.23
N VAL A 23 3.50 -1.34 -0.31
CA VAL A 23 3.13 -0.48 0.84
C VAL A 23 4.33 -0.30 1.77
N ALA A 24 5.06 -1.37 2.09
CA ALA A 24 6.25 -1.28 2.93
C ALA A 24 7.32 -0.39 2.30
N GLU A 25 7.65 -0.62 1.03
CA GLU A 25 8.63 0.19 0.28
C GLU A 25 8.22 1.67 0.22
N SER A 26 6.93 1.95 -0.02
CA SER A 26 6.42 3.33 -0.05
C SER A 26 6.49 4.01 1.32
N LEU A 27 6.22 3.26 2.41
CA LEU A 27 6.31 3.78 3.77
C LEU A 27 7.76 4.10 4.13
N ASP A 28 8.71 3.23 3.80
CA ASP A 28 10.13 3.47 4.03
C ASP A 28 10.61 4.71 3.27
N ALA A 29 10.24 4.83 1.98
CA ALA A 29 10.55 6.01 1.19
C ALA A 29 9.96 7.31 1.78
N HIS A 30 8.72 7.25 2.28
CA HIS A 30 8.07 8.37 2.92
C HIS A 30 8.76 8.77 4.23
N HIS A 31 9.13 7.81 5.09
CA HIS A 31 9.91 8.09 6.30
C HIS A 31 11.26 8.73 6.00
N VAL A 32 11.97 8.25 4.96
CA VAL A 32 13.23 8.86 4.52
C VAL A 32 13.02 10.30 4.07
N ALA A 33 11.95 10.58 3.31
CA ALA A 33 11.62 11.93 2.86
C ALA A 33 11.27 12.86 4.04
N GLN A 34 10.48 12.37 5.01
CA GLN A 34 10.15 13.10 6.24
C GLN A 34 11.40 13.42 7.06
N HIS A 35 12.29 12.45 7.23
CA HIS A 35 13.54 12.66 7.95
C HIS A 35 14.43 13.71 7.26
N ARG A 36 14.52 13.69 5.92
CA ARG A 36 15.26 14.72 5.17
C ARG A 36 14.66 16.10 5.34
N LEU A 37 13.34 16.22 5.27
CA LEU A 37 12.64 17.48 5.53
C LEU A 37 12.96 18.00 6.94
N HIS A 38 12.86 17.13 7.95
CA HIS A 38 13.17 17.48 9.33
C HIS A 38 14.61 18.00 9.47
N LEU A 39 15.60 17.29 8.91
CA LEU A 39 17.00 17.73 8.92
C LEU A 39 17.20 19.09 8.22
N ALA A 40 16.49 19.34 7.12
CA ALA A 40 16.58 20.62 6.42
C ALA A 40 16.01 21.77 7.26
N GLU A 41 14.91 21.53 7.97
CA GLU A 41 14.31 22.50 8.90
C GLU A 41 15.19 22.74 10.14
N GLU A 42 15.76 21.70 10.74
CA GLU A 42 16.71 21.81 11.85
C GLU A 42 17.97 22.60 11.45
N ASN A 43 18.48 22.36 10.23
CA ASN A 43 19.61 23.11 9.71
C ASN A 43 19.27 24.60 9.57
N LEU A 44 18.11 24.94 9.00
CA LEU A 44 17.66 26.34 8.91
C LEU A 44 17.54 26.98 10.30
N GLU A 45 16.98 26.27 11.27
CA GLU A 45 16.85 26.77 12.64
C GLU A 45 18.23 26.99 13.29
N ARG A 46 19.17 26.08 13.09
CA ARG A 46 20.55 26.22 13.60
C ARG A 46 21.24 27.44 13.00
N GLU A 47 21.19 27.60 11.67
CA GLU A 47 21.81 28.76 11.00
C GLU A 47 21.13 30.07 11.42
N THR A 48 19.81 30.07 11.60
CA THR A 48 19.05 31.24 12.08
C THR A 48 19.47 31.63 13.49
N ARG A 49 19.61 30.65 14.40
CA ARG A 49 20.09 30.88 15.77
C ARG A 49 21.51 31.43 15.80
N ALA A 50 22.41 30.89 14.96
CA ALA A 50 23.78 31.37 14.87
C ALA A 50 23.85 32.82 14.37
N ALA A 51 23.06 33.17 13.35
CA ALA A 51 23.02 34.53 12.81
C ALA A 51 22.32 35.54 13.73
N SER A 52 21.41 35.08 14.60
CA SER A 52 20.65 35.94 15.54
C SER A 52 21.32 36.06 16.91
N ALA A 53 22.47 35.44 17.12
CA ALA A 53 23.17 35.50 18.39
C ALA A 53 23.70 36.92 18.67
N LEU A 54 23.70 37.34 19.94
CA LEU A 54 24.09 38.71 20.33
C LEU A 54 25.57 39.02 20.06
N ASP A 55 26.39 37.99 19.93
CA ASP A 55 27.81 38.05 19.59
C ASP A 55 28.10 37.82 18.09
N ALA A 56 27.06 37.62 17.28
CA ALA A 56 27.20 37.48 15.84
C ALA A 56 27.61 38.83 15.23
N GLY A 57 28.78 38.86 14.58
CA GLY A 57 29.20 40.03 13.80
C GLY A 57 28.45 40.15 12.47
N ASP A 58 28.44 41.35 11.89
CA ASP A 58 27.75 41.67 10.63
C ASP A 58 28.07 40.69 9.49
N GLY A 59 29.31 40.19 9.42
CA GLY A 59 29.72 39.20 8.42
C GLY A 59 28.97 37.86 8.51
N ALA A 60 28.59 37.42 9.72
CA ALA A 60 27.78 36.22 9.93
C ALA A 60 26.33 36.44 9.49
N VAL A 61 25.77 37.63 9.78
CA VAL A 61 24.42 38.02 9.35
C VAL A 61 24.34 38.10 7.82
N GLU A 62 25.31 38.73 7.17
CA GLU A 62 25.37 38.81 5.70
C GLU A 62 25.56 37.44 5.05
N ALA A 63 26.40 36.59 5.62
CA ALA A 63 26.59 35.22 5.15
C ALA A 63 25.29 34.42 5.25
N PHE A 64 24.56 34.54 6.36
CA PHE A 64 23.25 33.92 6.53
C PHE A 64 22.23 34.46 5.53
N ALA A 65 22.16 35.78 5.32
CA ALA A 65 21.25 36.38 4.34
C ALA A 65 21.51 35.86 2.91
N ARG A 66 22.79 35.71 2.53
CA ARG A 66 23.18 35.08 1.26
C ARG A 66 22.85 33.59 1.21
N TRP A 67 22.87 32.87 2.33
CA TRP A 67 22.56 31.45 2.34
C TRP A 67 21.05 31.15 2.42
N LEU A 68 20.25 32.04 3.03
CA LEU A 68 18.85 31.81 3.39
C LEU A 68 17.98 31.35 2.20
N HIS A 69 18.14 31.97 1.03
CA HIS A 69 17.38 31.60 -0.15
C HIS A 69 17.68 30.17 -0.63
N ILE A 70 18.94 29.71 -0.46
CA ILE A 70 19.35 28.33 -0.77
C ILE A 70 18.72 27.36 0.23
N GLY A 71 18.75 27.69 1.52
CA GLY A 71 18.11 26.87 2.57
C GLY A 71 16.60 26.75 2.38
N GLN A 72 15.92 27.85 2.03
CA GLN A 72 14.48 27.85 1.73
C GLN A 72 14.13 27.03 0.49
N ALA A 73 14.95 27.12 -0.56
CA ALA A 73 14.79 26.30 -1.76
C ALA A 73 14.94 24.81 -1.43
N GLU A 74 15.91 24.45 -0.57
CA GLU A 74 16.10 23.06 -0.14
C GLU A 74 14.90 22.53 0.66
N ILE A 75 14.40 23.28 1.64
CA ILE A 75 13.20 22.88 2.40
C ILE A 75 12.01 22.69 1.45
N THR A 76 11.85 23.57 0.46
CA THR A 76 10.78 23.44 -0.54
C THR A 76 10.90 22.13 -1.32
N ARG A 77 12.10 21.78 -1.80
CA ARG A 77 12.36 20.50 -2.46
C ARG A 77 12.10 19.30 -1.56
N CYS A 78 12.50 19.36 -0.29
CA CYS A 78 12.22 18.30 0.67
C CYS A 78 10.70 18.14 0.91
N ARG A 79 9.95 19.23 1.01
CA ARG A 79 8.48 19.20 1.14
C ARG A 79 7.78 18.62 -0.08
N ASP A 80 8.25 18.95 -1.28
CA ASP A 80 7.71 18.37 -2.51
C ASP A 80 7.97 16.86 -2.55
N THR A 81 9.18 16.43 -2.21
CA THR A 81 9.56 15.01 -2.13
C THR A 81 8.72 14.25 -1.08
N GLU A 82 8.51 14.86 0.10
CA GLU A 82 7.69 14.28 1.17
C GLU A 82 6.23 14.11 0.73
N ARG A 83 5.66 15.12 0.07
CA ARG A 83 4.30 15.07 -0.51
C ARG A 83 4.18 14.00 -1.58
N GLU A 84 5.14 13.90 -2.49
CA GLU A 84 5.16 12.87 -3.54
C GLU A 84 5.22 11.46 -2.95
N ALA A 85 6.09 11.25 -1.95
CA ALA A 85 6.21 9.98 -1.25
C ALA A 85 4.94 9.64 -0.46
N GLY A 86 4.31 10.63 0.19
CA GLY A 86 3.01 10.46 0.85
C GLY A 86 1.93 10.02 -0.14
N GLY A 87 1.86 10.65 -1.31
CA GLY A 87 0.96 10.23 -2.39
C GLY A 87 1.25 8.81 -2.90
N ALA A 88 2.51 8.36 -2.89
CA ALA A 88 2.86 6.98 -3.22
C ALA A 88 2.34 5.98 -2.19
N VAL A 89 2.42 6.29 -0.90
CA VAL A 89 1.84 5.48 0.19
C VAL A 89 0.33 5.31 0.00
N ASP A 90 -0.39 6.39 -0.31
CA ASP A 90 -1.83 6.35 -0.50
C ASP A 90 -2.22 5.46 -1.69
N ARG A 91 -1.50 5.59 -2.82
CA ARG A 91 -1.70 4.72 -4.00
C ARG A 91 -1.40 3.26 -3.68
N ALA A 92 -0.33 2.97 -2.96
CA ALA A 92 0.02 1.61 -2.57
C ALA A 92 -1.03 0.99 -1.64
N ARG A 93 -1.57 1.76 -0.68
CA ARG A 93 -2.66 1.32 0.21
C ARG A 93 -3.94 1.04 -0.57
N ALA A 94 -4.30 1.91 -1.52
CA ALA A 94 -5.44 1.68 -2.39
C ALA A 94 -5.29 0.39 -3.22
N ALA A 95 -4.11 0.17 -3.80
CA ALA A 95 -3.79 -1.05 -4.54
C ALA A 95 -3.90 -2.32 -3.67
N LEU A 96 -3.41 -2.26 -2.41
CA LEU A 96 -3.57 -3.34 -1.45
C LEU A 96 -5.04 -3.61 -1.11
N GLY A 97 -5.85 -2.57 -0.96
CA GLY A 97 -7.30 -2.70 -0.76
C GLY A 97 -7.96 -3.46 -1.91
N LEU A 98 -7.65 -3.09 -3.15
CA LEU A 98 -8.17 -3.77 -4.35
C LEU A 98 -7.69 -5.23 -4.43
N ALA A 99 -6.41 -5.50 -4.11
CA ALA A 99 -5.88 -6.85 -4.13
C ALA A 99 -6.56 -7.76 -3.10
N ARG A 100 -6.82 -7.25 -1.89
CA ARG A 100 -7.59 -7.97 -0.86
C ARG A 100 -9.01 -8.29 -1.31
N ALA A 101 -9.72 -7.30 -1.87
CA ALA A 101 -11.06 -7.50 -2.40
C ALA A 101 -11.08 -8.55 -3.52
N ALA A 102 -10.08 -8.55 -4.39
CA ALA A 102 -9.97 -9.54 -5.46
C ALA A 102 -9.73 -10.97 -4.94
N VAL A 103 -8.94 -11.14 -3.87
CA VAL A 103 -8.78 -12.45 -3.20
C VAL A 103 -10.13 -12.91 -2.63
N GLU A 104 -10.82 -12.04 -1.90
CA GLU A 104 -12.09 -12.36 -1.25
C GLU A 104 -13.17 -12.78 -2.28
N VAL A 105 -13.25 -12.08 -3.42
CA VAL A 105 -14.16 -12.45 -4.51
C VAL A 105 -13.90 -13.86 -5.01
N VAL A 106 -12.63 -14.24 -5.21
CA VAL A 106 -12.29 -15.59 -5.69
C VAL A 106 -12.59 -16.66 -4.63
N GLU A 107 -12.35 -16.37 -3.35
CA GLU A 107 -12.71 -17.28 -2.26
C GLU A 107 -14.23 -17.51 -2.18
N ARG A 108 -15.03 -16.46 -2.36
CA ARG A 108 -16.49 -16.57 -2.44
C ARG A 108 -16.95 -17.39 -3.66
N LEU A 109 -16.30 -17.23 -4.82
CA LEU A 109 -16.61 -18.03 -6.01
C LEU A 109 -16.31 -19.52 -5.81
N ILE A 110 -15.19 -19.85 -5.14
CA ILE A 110 -14.83 -21.23 -4.80
C ILE A 110 -15.89 -21.83 -3.86
N ALA A 111 -16.28 -21.09 -2.80
CA ALA A 111 -17.31 -21.54 -1.88
C ALA A 111 -18.66 -21.78 -2.58
N SER A 112 -19.09 -20.82 -3.42
CA SER A 112 -20.33 -20.94 -4.18
C SER A 112 -20.35 -22.15 -5.12
N ARG A 113 -19.21 -22.43 -5.78
CA ARG A 113 -19.06 -23.63 -6.62
C ARG A 113 -19.15 -24.92 -5.81
N ALA A 114 -18.47 -24.99 -4.66
CA ALA A 114 -18.52 -26.17 -3.80
C ALA A 114 -19.94 -26.44 -3.30
N GLU A 115 -20.69 -25.40 -2.92
CA GLU A 115 -22.11 -25.55 -2.57
C GLU A 115 -22.97 -26.02 -3.74
N ALA A 116 -22.73 -25.52 -4.95
CA ALA A 116 -23.46 -25.94 -6.14
C ALA A 116 -23.20 -27.42 -6.48
N GLU A 117 -21.95 -27.86 -6.38
CA GLU A 117 -21.54 -29.25 -6.58
C GLU A 117 -22.18 -30.16 -5.51
N ALA A 118 -22.17 -29.75 -4.24
CA ALA A 118 -22.85 -30.49 -3.16
C ALA A 118 -24.36 -30.59 -3.37
N ARG A 119 -25.03 -29.49 -3.74
CA ARG A 119 -26.46 -29.49 -4.09
C ARG A 119 -26.76 -30.42 -5.27
N GLN A 120 -25.88 -30.46 -6.27
CA GLN A 120 -26.04 -31.36 -7.42
C GLN A 120 -25.86 -32.83 -7.05
N ALA A 121 -24.91 -33.15 -6.17
CA ALA A 121 -24.71 -34.50 -5.65
C ALA A 121 -25.97 -35.01 -4.93
N ILE A 122 -26.53 -34.22 -4.01
CA ILE A 122 -27.77 -34.55 -3.29
C ILE A 122 -28.93 -34.79 -4.27
N ARG A 123 -29.10 -33.94 -5.29
CA ARG A 123 -30.14 -34.13 -6.30
C ARG A 123 -29.98 -35.43 -7.10
N ARG A 124 -28.73 -35.81 -7.42
CA ARG A 124 -28.44 -37.07 -8.13
C ARG A 124 -28.76 -38.28 -7.27
N GLU A 125 -28.39 -38.24 -5.98
CA GLU A 125 -28.71 -39.31 -5.03
C GLU A 125 -30.24 -39.48 -4.88
N GLN A 126 -30.97 -38.37 -4.70
CA GLN A 126 -32.43 -38.40 -4.64
C GLN A 126 -33.06 -38.99 -5.91
N ALA A 127 -32.59 -38.57 -7.09
CA ALA A 127 -33.08 -39.11 -8.36
C ALA A 127 -32.84 -40.62 -8.50
N GLN A 128 -31.69 -41.11 -8.03
CA GLN A 128 -31.40 -42.56 -8.02
C GLN A 128 -32.32 -43.32 -7.07
N ILE A 129 -32.59 -42.79 -5.87
CA ILE A 129 -33.53 -43.39 -4.91
C ILE A 129 -34.94 -43.46 -5.50
N ASP A 130 -35.39 -42.39 -6.14
CA ASP A 130 -36.72 -42.31 -6.77
C ASP A 130 -36.86 -43.28 -7.95
N GLU A 131 -35.79 -43.48 -8.72
CA GLU A 131 -35.77 -44.45 -9.82
C GLU A 131 -35.84 -45.89 -9.30
N LEU A 132 -35.06 -46.22 -8.27
CA LEU A 132 -35.09 -47.55 -7.64
C LEU A 132 -36.49 -47.86 -7.06
N ARG A 133 -37.13 -46.88 -6.41
CA ARG A 133 -38.50 -47.01 -5.90
C ARG A 133 -39.51 -47.29 -7.02
N ARG A 134 -39.36 -46.61 -8.17
CA ARG A 134 -40.25 -46.82 -9.34
C ARG A 134 -40.08 -48.19 -9.98
N ARG A 135 -38.90 -48.81 -9.91
CA ARG A 135 -38.64 -50.15 -10.46
C ARG A 135 -39.09 -51.30 -9.53
N ALA A 136 -39.33 -51.01 -8.26
CA ALA A 136 -39.74 -52.00 -7.25
C ALA A 136 -41.27 -52.11 -7.08
N LEU A 137 -42.04 -51.28 -7.81
CA LEU A 137 -43.50 -51.32 -7.94
C LEU A 137 -43.87 -51.93 -9.29
#